data_AF-A0A3Q0KZD5-F1
#
_entry.id   AF-A0A3Q0KZD5-F1
#
_cell.length_a   1.000
_cell.length_b   1.000
_cell.length_c   1.000
_cell.angle_alpha   90.00
_cell.angle_beta   90.00
_cell.angle_gamma   90.00
#
_symmetry.space_group_name_H-M   'P 1'
#
loop_
_entity.id
_entity.type
_entity.pdbx_description
1 polymer ?
#
loop_
_entity_poly.entity_id
_entity_poly.type
_entity_poly.pdbx_seq_one_letter_code
_entity_poly.pdbx_strand_id
1 'polypeptide(L)'
;MSFTQLGLCASLTDAIDTLGYPKPTRIQTQAIPVILEGRDLIAAAQTGTGKTASFVLPMLEKLRHGQTQKKKRIRALILVPTRELAIQVDEKIKQYGQNLALRSLAMFGGVDEKAQKQALIEGLDILVATPGRLLDMYGQRAVYFEEIEMLVLDEADRMLDMGFIDDINKILDRLPENIQHLLFSATLSNKVRDLAKSAIHNPFEISIAAKQASKSNIEQWIITVDKDQKSALLSHLIKENQWDQTLIFIETKHGAAKLVSQLEKRGIVAEAFHSGRSQAVREQLLEDFKAGKIKYLVSTGVAARGIDIEALPRVVNYDLPFPADEYVHRIGRTGRANAKGEAISLVSKDNFKNLCMIESRLGHLLERREVEGFTPKKAVPISILNYVPKHKRNNQPE
;
A
#
# COMPACT_ATOMS: atom_id res chain seq x y z
N MET A 1 -13.48 4.20 -23.99
CA MET A 1 -12.43 3.24 -24.37
C MET A 1 -12.70 1.94 -23.60
N SER A 2 -12.77 0.81 -24.28
CA SER A 2 -12.86 -0.54 -23.67
C SER A 2 -11.46 -1.16 -23.54
N PHE A 3 -11.33 -2.26 -22.80
CA PHE A 3 -10.06 -2.99 -22.69
C PHE A 3 -9.59 -3.60 -24.02
N THR A 4 -10.52 -4.02 -24.87
CA THR A 4 -10.25 -4.52 -26.24
C THR A 4 -9.54 -3.49 -27.13
N GLN A 5 -9.68 -2.20 -26.81
CA GLN A 5 -9.02 -1.11 -27.55
C GLN A 5 -7.60 -0.80 -27.04
N LEU A 6 -7.11 -1.52 -26.02
CA LEU A 6 -5.79 -1.30 -25.42
C LEU A 6 -4.70 -2.23 -25.97
N GLY A 7 -4.97 -2.99 -27.04
CA GLY A 7 -3.98 -3.89 -27.65
C GLY A 7 -3.75 -5.21 -26.90
N LEU A 8 -4.71 -5.61 -26.06
CA LEU A 8 -4.67 -6.89 -25.33
C LEU A 8 -5.38 -7.99 -26.13
N CYS A 9 -4.91 -9.23 -26.01
CA CYS A 9 -5.55 -10.37 -26.65
C CYS A 9 -6.88 -10.78 -25.99
N ALA A 10 -7.68 -11.55 -26.73
CA ALA A 10 -9.00 -12.01 -26.29
C ALA A 10 -8.96 -12.74 -24.94
N SER A 11 -7.99 -13.64 -24.75
CA SER A 11 -7.83 -14.38 -23.49
C SER A 11 -7.72 -13.47 -22.25
N LEU A 12 -7.06 -12.31 -22.38
CA LEU A 12 -6.92 -11.33 -21.31
C LEU A 12 -8.19 -10.50 -21.15
N THR A 13 -8.82 -10.05 -22.25
CA THR A 13 -10.05 -9.27 -22.18
C THR A 13 -11.22 -10.07 -21.62
N ASP A 14 -11.32 -11.36 -21.95
CA ASP A 14 -12.37 -12.24 -21.43
C ASP A 14 -12.20 -12.49 -19.92
N ALA A 15 -10.95 -12.59 -19.44
CA ALA A 15 -10.66 -12.69 -18.01
C ALA A 15 -11.06 -11.41 -17.25
N ILE A 16 -10.75 -10.25 -17.83
CA ILE A 16 -11.15 -8.93 -17.28
C ILE A 16 -12.67 -8.80 -17.21
N ASP A 17 -13.38 -9.22 -18.25
CA ASP A 17 -14.85 -9.17 -18.30
C ASP A 17 -15.47 -10.11 -17.27
N THR A 18 -14.90 -11.31 -17.10
CA THR A 18 -15.31 -12.27 -16.06
C THR A 18 -15.13 -11.72 -14.64
N LEU A 19 -14.07 -10.94 -14.42
CA LEU A 19 -13.81 -10.26 -13.15
C LEU A 19 -14.68 -9.02 -12.92
N GLY A 20 -15.52 -8.65 -13.89
CA GLY A 20 -16.50 -7.58 -13.77
C GLY A 20 -15.89 -6.18 -13.85
N TYR A 21 -14.80 -5.99 -14.59
CA TYR A 21 -14.22 -4.66 -14.82
C TYR A 21 -14.83 -3.98 -16.05
N PRO A 22 -15.77 -3.02 -15.88
CA PRO A 22 -16.57 -2.53 -17.00
C PRO A 22 -15.78 -1.66 -17.98
N LYS A 23 -14.80 -0.88 -17.48
CA LYS A 23 -14.00 0.06 -18.28
C LYS A 23 -12.61 0.23 -17.66
N PRO A 24 -11.56 0.42 -18.49
CA PRO A 24 -10.24 0.72 -18.00
C PRO A 24 -10.21 2.06 -17.25
N THR A 25 -9.47 2.10 -16.15
CA THR A 25 -9.23 3.33 -15.39
C THR A 25 -8.29 4.26 -16.15
N ARG A 26 -8.21 5.54 -15.73
CA ARG A 26 -7.32 6.52 -16.38
C ARG A 26 -5.86 6.06 -16.44
N ILE A 27 -5.37 5.42 -15.36
CA ILE A 27 -3.98 4.92 -15.34
C ILE A 27 -3.81 3.75 -16.31
N GLN A 28 -4.79 2.87 -16.43
CA GLN A 28 -4.76 1.76 -17.38
C GLN A 28 -4.79 2.26 -18.84
N THR A 29 -5.65 3.23 -19.17
CA THR A 29 -5.73 3.77 -20.53
C THR A 29 -4.44 4.47 -20.99
N GLN A 30 -3.64 5.01 -20.06
CA GLN A 30 -2.39 5.69 -20.39
C GLN A 30 -1.18 4.76 -20.33
N ALA A 31 -1.10 3.90 -19.31
CA ALA A 31 0.06 3.05 -19.07
C ALA A 31 0.10 1.84 -20.00
N ILE A 32 -1.04 1.17 -20.25
CA ILE A 32 -1.06 -0.11 -20.99
C ILE A 32 -0.47 0.05 -22.41
N PRO A 33 -0.89 1.01 -23.23
CA PRO A 33 -0.32 1.19 -24.57
C PRO A 33 1.19 1.48 -24.54
N VAL A 34 1.62 2.35 -23.62
CA VAL A 34 3.04 2.72 -23.46
C VAL A 34 3.90 1.51 -23.09
N ILE A 35 3.39 0.63 -22.24
CA ILE A 35 4.11 -0.59 -21.85
C ILE A 35 4.19 -1.57 -23.02
N LEU A 36 3.10 -1.73 -23.79
CA LEU A 36 3.08 -2.57 -24.98
C LEU A 36 4.03 -2.09 -26.08
N GLU A 37 4.21 -0.77 -26.22
CA GLU A 37 5.22 -0.15 -27.10
C GLU A 37 6.68 -0.44 -26.65
N GLY A 38 6.87 -1.02 -25.46
CA GLY A 38 8.19 -1.34 -24.93
C GLY A 38 8.91 -0.14 -24.29
N ARG A 39 8.22 0.99 -24.07
CA ARG A 39 8.82 2.14 -23.38
C ARG A 39 8.88 1.93 -21.88
N ASP A 40 9.95 2.43 -21.29
CA ASP A 40 10.05 2.57 -19.85
C ASP A 40 9.02 3.56 -19.31
N LEU A 41 8.59 3.36 -18.06
CA LEU A 41 7.49 4.11 -17.47
C LEU A 41 7.74 4.47 -16.02
N ILE A 42 7.48 5.74 -15.67
CA ILE A 42 7.25 6.18 -14.29
C ILE A 42 5.78 6.56 -14.16
N ALA A 43 5.06 5.89 -13.26
CA ALA A 43 3.64 6.08 -13.03
C ALA A 43 3.36 6.45 -11.57
N ALA A 44 2.87 7.67 -11.35
CA ALA A 44 2.41 8.16 -10.07
C ALA A 44 0.88 8.17 -10.01
N ALA A 45 0.31 7.28 -9.21
CA ALA A 45 -1.12 7.22 -8.96
C ALA A 45 -1.42 6.61 -7.60
N GLN A 46 -2.50 7.07 -6.95
CA GLN A 46 -2.91 6.56 -5.64
C GLN A 46 -3.30 5.07 -5.68
N THR A 47 -3.30 4.40 -4.53
CA THR A 47 -3.81 3.03 -4.41
C THR A 47 -5.30 2.97 -4.76
N GLY A 48 -5.76 1.82 -5.26
CA GLY A 48 -7.15 1.66 -5.71
C GLY A 48 -7.47 2.28 -7.08
N THR A 49 -6.49 2.89 -7.77
CA THR A 49 -6.68 3.42 -9.13
C THR A 49 -6.55 2.35 -10.23
N GLY A 50 -6.27 1.10 -9.86
CA GLY A 50 -6.08 0.00 -10.82
C GLY A 50 -4.65 -0.16 -11.35
N LYS A 51 -3.63 0.36 -10.63
CA LYS A 51 -2.20 0.27 -10.99
C LYS A 51 -1.73 -1.15 -11.29
N THR A 52 -2.15 -2.12 -10.48
CA THR A 52 -1.73 -3.52 -10.67
C THR A 52 -2.12 -4.04 -12.06
N ALA A 53 -3.36 -3.82 -12.49
CA ALA A 53 -3.76 -4.19 -13.85
C ALA A 53 -3.03 -3.38 -14.94
N SER A 54 -2.61 -2.14 -14.66
CA SER A 54 -1.86 -1.31 -15.60
C SER A 54 -0.52 -1.90 -16.01
N PHE A 55 0.17 -2.64 -15.13
CA PHE A 55 1.42 -3.32 -15.48
C PHE A 55 1.26 -4.82 -15.72
N VAL A 56 0.34 -5.50 -15.01
CA VAL A 56 0.19 -6.95 -15.17
C VAL A 56 -0.39 -7.31 -16.54
N LEU A 57 -1.42 -6.60 -17.02
CA LEU A 57 -2.04 -6.91 -18.31
C LEU A 57 -1.07 -6.82 -19.50
N PRO A 58 -0.33 -5.71 -19.70
CA PRO A 58 0.63 -5.63 -20.80
C PRO A 58 1.84 -6.55 -20.59
N MET A 59 2.23 -6.85 -19.34
CA MET A 59 3.26 -7.86 -19.06
C MET A 59 2.83 -9.25 -19.54
N LEU A 60 1.62 -9.68 -19.18
CA LEU A 60 1.06 -10.96 -19.63
C LEU A 60 0.97 -11.03 -21.16
N GLU A 61 0.51 -9.95 -21.79
CA GLU A 61 0.42 -9.83 -23.25
C GLU A 61 1.79 -10.01 -23.92
N LYS A 62 2.84 -9.37 -23.39
CA LYS A 62 4.21 -9.48 -23.92
C LYS A 62 4.80 -10.88 -23.70
N LEU A 63 4.53 -11.50 -22.56
CA LEU A 63 5.14 -12.79 -22.20
C LEU A 63 4.43 -14.00 -22.83
N ARG A 64 3.17 -13.89 -23.28
CA ARG A 64 2.32 -15.03 -23.65
C ARG A 64 2.89 -15.99 -24.71
N HIS A 65 3.82 -15.53 -25.54
CA HIS A 65 4.41 -16.33 -26.63
C HIS A 65 5.83 -16.80 -26.36
N GLY A 66 6.47 -16.29 -25.30
CA GLY A 66 7.82 -16.71 -24.93
C GLY A 66 7.80 -17.83 -23.88
N GLN A 67 8.98 -18.35 -23.61
CA GLN A 67 9.25 -19.32 -22.56
C GLN A 67 10.65 -19.09 -22.02
N THR A 68 10.88 -19.42 -20.75
CA THR A 68 12.24 -19.45 -20.19
C THR A 68 13.06 -20.54 -20.89
N GLN A 69 14.31 -20.25 -21.23
CA GLN A 69 15.20 -21.19 -21.90
C GLN A 69 15.91 -22.12 -20.89
N LYS A 70 16.14 -21.63 -19.67
CA LYS A 70 16.83 -22.39 -18.61
C LYS A 70 16.03 -22.46 -17.32
N LYS A 71 16.23 -23.54 -16.56
CA LYS A 71 15.67 -23.67 -15.21
C LYS A 71 16.14 -22.53 -14.32
N LYS A 72 15.33 -22.17 -13.30
CA LYS A 72 15.63 -21.10 -12.34
C LYS A 72 15.78 -19.70 -12.96
N ARG A 73 15.33 -19.52 -14.20
CA ARG A 73 15.21 -18.22 -14.86
C ARG A 73 13.75 -17.78 -14.82
N ILE A 74 13.57 -16.48 -14.98
CA ILE A 74 12.29 -15.80 -15.01
C ILE A 74 12.37 -14.71 -16.07
N ARG A 75 11.23 -14.34 -16.66
CA ARG A 75 11.15 -13.33 -17.72
C ARG A 75 10.64 -11.98 -17.22
N ALA A 76 9.81 -11.97 -16.17
CA ALA A 76 9.44 -10.74 -15.49
C ALA A 76 9.65 -10.81 -13.99
N LEU A 77 10.14 -9.70 -13.44
CA LEU A 77 10.35 -9.49 -12.03
C LEU A 77 9.51 -8.31 -11.53
N ILE A 78 8.73 -8.53 -10.48
CA ILE A 78 7.95 -7.50 -9.80
C ILE A 78 8.44 -7.38 -8.37
N LEU A 79 9.08 -6.25 -8.04
CA LEU A 79 9.48 -5.94 -6.68
C LEU A 79 8.37 -5.22 -5.93
N VAL A 80 8.07 -5.72 -4.74
CA VAL A 80 7.05 -5.17 -3.85
C VAL A 80 7.58 -5.04 -2.41
N PRO A 81 7.13 -4.05 -1.64
CA PRO A 81 7.62 -3.80 -0.28
C PRO A 81 7.25 -4.87 0.75
N THR A 82 6.18 -5.63 0.52
CA THR A 82 5.62 -6.52 1.55
C THR A 82 5.14 -7.84 1.00
N ARG A 83 5.16 -8.85 1.88
CA ARG A 83 4.61 -10.19 1.61
C ARG A 83 3.16 -10.13 1.15
N GLU A 84 2.33 -9.35 1.85
CA GLU A 84 0.90 -9.26 1.60
C GLU A 84 0.63 -8.73 0.19
N LEU A 85 1.38 -7.71 -0.22
CA LEU A 85 1.31 -7.18 -1.58
C LEU A 85 1.86 -8.18 -2.61
N ALA A 86 2.90 -8.96 -2.28
CA ALA A 86 3.41 -10.00 -3.18
C ALA A 86 2.35 -11.05 -3.50
N ILE A 87 1.64 -11.51 -2.47
CA ILE A 87 0.53 -12.48 -2.62
C ILE A 87 -0.59 -11.87 -3.46
N GLN A 88 -1.02 -10.65 -3.15
CA GLN A 88 -2.10 -9.96 -3.88
C GLN A 88 -1.75 -9.78 -5.36
N VAL A 89 -0.54 -9.35 -5.68
CA VAL A 89 -0.11 -9.17 -7.07
C VAL A 89 -0.03 -10.51 -7.80
N ASP A 90 0.49 -11.57 -7.16
CA ASP A 90 0.50 -12.93 -7.72
C ASP A 90 -0.91 -13.49 -7.98
N GLU A 91 -1.85 -13.26 -7.06
CA GLU A 91 -3.26 -13.58 -7.27
C GLU A 91 -3.86 -12.83 -8.47
N LYS A 92 -3.54 -11.54 -8.63
CA LYS A 92 -3.97 -10.75 -9.80
C LYS A 92 -3.36 -11.26 -11.10
N ILE A 93 -2.09 -11.65 -11.09
CA ILE A 93 -1.44 -12.29 -12.24
C ILE A 93 -2.18 -13.56 -12.65
N LYS A 94 -2.49 -14.43 -11.69
CA LYS A 94 -3.23 -15.68 -11.94
C LYS A 94 -4.66 -15.42 -12.43
N GLN A 95 -5.36 -14.45 -11.84
CA GLN A 95 -6.72 -14.07 -12.25
C GLN A 95 -6.75 -13.55 -13.70
N TYR A 96 -5.84 -12.63 -14.05
CA TYR A 96 -5.80 -12.06 -15.40
C TYR A 96 -5.25 -13.06 -16.43
N GLY A 97 -4.27 -13.86 -16.04
CA GLY A 97 -3.61 -14.86 -16.87
C GLY A 97 -4.28 -16.23 -16.90
N GLN A 98 -5.50 -16.40 -16.37
CA GLN A 98 -6.14 -17.71 -16.21
C GLN A 98 -6.24 -18.52 -17.51
N ASN A 99 -6.28 -17.83 -18.66
CA ASN A 99 -6.38 -18.41 -20.00
C ASN A 99 -5.03 -18.41 -20.75
N LEU A 100 -3.92 -18.19 -20.05
CA LEU A 100 -2.56 -18.17 -20.59
C LEU A 100 -1.70 -19.26 -19.94
N ALA A 101 -0.78 -19.83 -20.71
CA ALA A 101 0.20 -20.82 -20.22
C ALA A 101 1.40 -20.14 -19.54
N LEU A 102 1.15 -19.26 -18.56
CA LEU A 102 2.18 -18.55 -17.80
C LEU A 102 2.15 -18.95 -16.33
N ARG A 103 3.33 -19.13 -15.74
CA ARG A 103 3.47 -19.50 -14.33
C ARG A 103 4.04 -18.34 -13.51
N SER A 104 3.44 -18.08 -12.35
CA SER A 104 3.88 -17.05 -11.42
C SER A 104 4.05 -17.56 -9.99
N LEU A 105 4.88 -16.85 -9.22
CA LEU A 105 5.08 -17.10 -7.79
C LEU A 105 5.26 -15.79 -7.00
N ALA A 106 4.64 -15.72 -5.83
CA ALA A 106 5.00 -14.76 -4.78
C ALA A 106 6.14 -15.30 -3.88
N MET A 107 7.24 -14.54 -3.79
CA MET A 107 8.47 -14.89 -3.08
C MET A 107 8.81 -13.87 -1.99
N PHE A 108 8.80 -14.30 -0.74
CA PHE A 108 9.03 -13.40 0.39
C PHE A 108 9.66 -14.12 1.61
N GLY A 109 10.17 -13.31 2.55
CA GLY A 109 10.76 -13.77 3.80
C GLY A 109 9.75 -14.31 4.82
N GLY A 110 10.23 -14.95 5.88
CA GLY A 110 9.38 -15.41 7.00
C GLY A 110 8.59 -16.70 6.74
N VAL A 111 8.92 -17.43 5.68
CA VAL A 111 8.41 -18.77 5.37
C VAL A 111 9.57 -19.68 4.93
N ASP A 112 9.33 -20.99 4.94
CA ASP A 112 10.30 -21.98 4.47
C ASP A 112 10.63 -21.75 2.98
N GLU A 113 11.92 -21.80 2.67
CA GLU A 113 12.45 -21.51 1.34
C GLU A 113 12.34 -22.70 0.37
N LYS A 114 12.14 -23.94 0.85
CA LYS A 114 12.18 -25.12 -0.01
C LYS A 114 11.09 -25.09 -1.07
N ALA A 115 9.88 -24.67 -0.69
CA ALA A 115 8.77 -24.53 -1.64
C ALA A 115 9.07 -23.50 -2.73
N GLN A 116 9.66 -22.35 -2.37
CA GLN A 116 10.03 -21.30 -3.32
C GLN A 116 11.15 -21.78 -4.26
N LYS A 117 12.16 -22.48 -3.74
CA LYS A 117 13.23 -23.10 -4.54
C LYS A 117 12.70 -24.16 -5.49
N GLN A 118 11.78 -24.99 -5.03
CA GLN A 118 11.19 -26.07 -5.82
C GLN A 118 10.40 -25.49 -7.02
N ALA A 119 9.58 -24.47 -6.79
CA ALA A 119 8.86 -23.78 -7.86
C ALA A 119 9.81 -23.18 -8.93
N LEU A 120 10.94 -22.58 -8.52
CA LEU A 120 11.96 -22.09 -9.45
C LEU A 120 12.61 -23.20 -10.29
N ILE A 121 12.79 -24.40 -9.71
CA ILE A 121 13.32 -25.57 -10.42
C ILE A 121 12.34 -26.10 -11.46
N GLU A 122 11.05 -26.05 -11.15
CA GLU A 122 9.96 -26.46 -12.05
C GLU A 122 9.73 -25.48 -13.21
N GLY A 123 10.23 -24.25 -13.11
CA GLY A 123 10.11 -23.21 -14.12
C GLY A 123 9.00 -22.21 -13.81
N LEU A 124 9.33 -20.93 -13.90
CA LEU A 124 8.43 -19.79 -13.66
C LEU A 124 8.68 -18.73 -14.72
N ASP A 125 7.62 -18.05 -15.16
CA ASP A 125 7.74 -16.93 -16.09
C ASP A 125 7.82 -15.59 -15.35
N ILE A 126 7.05 -15.47 -14.26
CA ILE A 126 6.86 -14.22 -13.53
C ILE A 126 7.17 -14.44 -12.05
N LEU A 127 8.01 -13.59 -11.48
CA LEU A 127 8.31 -13.62 -10.05
C LEU A 127 7.88 -12.31 -9.40
N VAL A 128 7.04 -12.40 -8.37
CA VAL A 128 6.70 -11.27 -7.50
C VAL A 128 7.47 -11.43 -6.20
N ALA A 129 8.38 -10.51 -5.87
CA ALA A 129 9.28 -10.71 -4.75
C ALA A 129 9.48 -9.49 -3.86
N THR A 130 9.71 -9.74 -2.56
CA THR A 130 10.27 -8.72 -1.66
C THR A 130 11.80 -8.65 -1.84
N PRO A 131 12.43 -7.46 -1.87
CA PRO A 131 13.85 -7.29 -2.21
C PRO A 131 14.81 -8.19 -1.43
N GLY A 132 14.72 -8.21 -0.11
CA GLY A 132 15.62 -8.99 0.74
C GLY A 132 15.57 -10.50 0.47
N ARG A 133 14.36 -11.07 0.30
CA ARG A 133 14.23 -12.50 -0.03
C ARG A 133 14.77 -12.82 -1.43
N LEU A 134 14.57 -11.93 -2.39
CA LEU A 134 15.07 -12.14 -3.74
C LEU A 134 16.59 -12.21 -3.77
N LEU A 135 17.27 -11.27 -3.08
CA LEU A 135 18.72 -11.25 -2.98
C LEU A 135 19.27 -12.49 -2.27
N ASP A 136 18.60 -12.95 -1.21
CA ASP A 136 18.92 -14.20 -0.54
C ASP A 136 18.85 -15.39 -1.52
N MET A 137 17.73 -15.55 -2.24
CA MET A 137 17.58 -16.62 -3.25
C MET A 137 18.59 -16.51 -4.39
N TYR A 138 18.93 -15.31 -4.83
CA TYR A 138 19.96 -15.08 -5.84
C TYR A 138 21.35 -15.49 -5.33
N GLY A 139 21.72 -15.07 -4.11
CA GLY A 139 22.99 -15.42 -3.47
C GLY A 139 23.15 -16.94 -3.28
N GLN A 140 22.05 -17.64 -3.00
CA GLN A 140 22.00 -19.09 -2.91
C GLN A 140 21.94 -19.80 -4.28
N ARG A 141 21.99 -19.08 -5.40
CA ARG A 141 21.88 -19.63 -6.77
C ARG A 141 20.56 -20.40 -6.99
N ALA A 142 19.50 -19.97 -6.32
CA ALA A 142 18.15 -20.51 -6.48
C ALA A 142 17.42 -19.87 -7.66
N VAL A 143 17.67 -18.59 -7.93
CA VAL A 143 17.14 -17.81 -9.06
C VAL A 143 18.28 -17.05 -9.74
N TYR A 144 18.13 -16.78 -11.03
CA TYR A 144 19.05 -15.94 -11.77
C TYR A 144 18.31 -15.05 -12.78
N PHE A 145 18.94 -13.97 -13.21
CA PHE A 145 18.30 -12.81 -13.85
C PHE A 145 18.55 -12.67 -15.35
N GLU A 146 19.32 -13.56 -15.96
CA GLU A 146 19.84 -13.41 -17.33
C GLU A 146 18.75 -13.41 -18.41
N GLU A 147 17.54 -13.92 -18.11
CA GLU A 147 16.42 -13.96 -19.04
C GLU A 147 15.30 -12.97 -18.67
N ILE A 148 15.54 -12.08 -17.70
CA ILE A 148 14.57 -11.03 -17.38
C ILE A 148 14.46 -10.10 -18.58
N GLU A 149 13.22 -9.84 -19.00
CA GLU A 149 12.85 -8.92 -20.08
C GLU A 149 12.15 -7.66 -19.52
N MET A 150 11.60 -7.75 -18.30
CA MET A 150 10.83 -6.68 -17.66
C MET A 150 11.03 -6.64 -16.14
N LEU A 151 11.28 -5.44 -15.61
CA LEU A 151 11.26 -5.12 -14.19
C LEU A 151 10.10 -4.19 -13.85
N VAL A 152 9.36 -4.52 -12.80
CA VAL A 152 8.37 -3.63 -12.18
C VAL A 152 8.77 -3.33 -10.74
N LEU A 153 8.80 -2.05 -10.37
CA LEU A 153 8.90 -1.58 -8.99
C LEU A 153 7.53 -1.06 -8.54
N ASP A 154 6.77 -1.82 -7.76
CA ASP A 154 5.45 -1.40 -7.26
C ASP A 154 5.51 -0.93 -5.81
N GLU A 155 4.76 0.13 -5.50
CA GLU A 155 4.87 0.91 -4.26
C GLU A 155 6.32 1.32 -3.96
N ALA A 156 7.00 1.92 -4.95
CA ALA A 156 8.41 2.30 -4.86
C ALA A 156 8.70 3.27 -3.70
N ASP A 157 7.85 4.27 -3.46
CA ASP A 157 7.93 5.14 -2.29
C ASP A 157 7.99 4.34 -0.98
N ARG A 158 7.13 3.33 -0.85
CA ARG A 158 7.08 2.49 0.33
C ARG A 158 8.32 1.61 0.50
N MET A 159 8.87 1.06 -0.60
CA MET A 159 10.12 0.30 -0.51
C MET A 159 11.27 1.17 0.03
N LEU A 160 11.33 2.43 -0.41
CA LEU A 160 12.33 3.40 0.06
C LEU A 160 12.12 3.79 1.53
N ASP A 161 10.87 3.97 1.96
CA ASP A 161 10.53 4.23 3.36
C ASP A 161 10.90 3.06 4.29
N MET A 162 10.87 1.83 3.77
CA MET A 162 11.28 0.62 4.49
C MET A 162 12.80 0.38 4.46
N GLY A 163 13.56 1.24 3.80
CA GLY A 163 15.02 1.15 3.74
C GLY A 163 15.54 0.15 2.71
N PHE A 164 14.74 -0.29 1.74
CA PHE A 164 15.16 -1.26 0.73
C PHE A 164 15.99 -0.66 -0.42
N ILE A 165 16.41 0.61 -0.34
CA ILE A 165 17.16 1.27 -1.42
C ILE A 165 18.42 0.50 -1.81
N ASP A 166 19.21 0.05 -0.83
CA ASP A 166 20.46 -0.68 -1.09
C ASP A 166 20.20 -2.05 -1.71
N ASP A 167 19.12 -2.71 -1.31
CA ASP A 167 18.74 -4.01 -1.85
C ASP A 167 18.22 -3.87 -3.28
N ILE A 168 17.43 -2.82 -3.56
CA ILE A 168 16.96 -2.52 -4.92
C ILE A 168 18.14 -2.23 -5.85
N ASN A 169 19.09 -1.39 -5.43
CA ASN A 169 20.27 -1.07 -6.23
C ASN A 169 21.09 -2.33 -6.55
N LYS A 170 21.31 -3.21 -5.56
CA LYS A 170 21.96 -4.50 -5.80
C LYS A 170 21.22 -5.36 -6.81
N ILE A 171 19.88 -5.36 -6.78
CA ILE A 171 19.08 -6.11 -7.76
C ILE A 171 19.30 -5.50 -9.15
N LEU A 172 19.15 -4.18 -9.30
CA LEU A 172 19.35 -3.46 -10.55
C LEU A 172 20.72 -3.73 -11.17
N ASP A 173 21.80 -3.70 -10.37
CA ASP A 173 23.18 -3.98 -10.81
C ASP A 173 23.39 -5.39 -11.41
N ARG A 174 22.44 -6.31 -11.20
CA ARG A 174 22.50 -7.71 -11.64
C ARG A 174 21.53 -8.00 -12.79
N LEU A 175 20.71 -7.03 -13.18
CA LEU A 175 19.77 -7.20 -14.29
C LEU A 175 20.49 -7.07 -15.64
N PRO A 176 19.95 -7.66 -16.71
CA PRO A 176 20.43 -7.40 -18.07
C PRO A 176 20.23 -5.93 -18.46
N GLU A 177 21.07 -5.41 -19.35
CA GLU A 177 21.02 -4.00 -19.78
C GLU A 177 19.77 -3.66 -20.63
N ASN A 178 19.29 -4.61 -21.44
CA ASN A 178 18.21 -4.40 -22.39
C ASN A 178 16.87 -4.95 -21.89
N ILE A 179 16.40 -4.44 -20.75
CA ILE A 179 15.09 -4.80 -20.19
C ILE A 179 14.18 -3.57 -20.09
N GLN A 180 12.88 -3.78 -20.06
CA GLN A 180 11.91 -2.71 -19.83
C GLN A 180 11.75 -2.45 -18.33
N HIS A 181 11.91 -1.20 -17.90
CA HIS A 181 11.76 -0.77 -16.52
C HIS A 181 10.46 0.01 -16.30
N LEU A 182 9.68 -0.45 -15.32
CA LEU A 182 8.41 0.15 -14.95
C LEU A 182 8.42 0.50 -13.45
N LEU A 183 8.19 1.75 -13.09
CA LEU A 183 8.11 2.21 -11.70
C LEU A 183 6.72 2.75 -11.41
N PHE A 184 6.06 2.15 -10.41
CA PHE A 184 4.76 2.56 -9.90
C PHE A 184 4.88 3.04 -8.46
N SER A 185 4.36 4.24 -8.20
CA SER A 185 4.42 4.86 -6.87
C SER A 185 3.11 5.58 -6.54
N ALA A 186 2.79 5.74 -5.25
CA ALA A 186 1.70 6.63 -4.86
C ALA A 186 2.13 8.10 -4.91
N THR A 187 3.41 8.36 -4.68
CA THR A 187 4.01 9.70 -4.66
C THR A 187 5.33 9.77 -5.44
N LEU A 188 5.64 10.92 -6.02
CA LEU A 188 6.95 11.23 -6.62
C LEU A 188 7.79 12.06 -5.66
N SER A 189 8.08 11.50 -4.49
CA SER A 189 9.03 12.12 -3.56
C SER A 189 10.42 12.23 -4.18
N ASN A 190 11.29 13.09 -3.65
CA ASN A 190 12.66 13.24 -4.17
C ASN A 190 13.41 11.91 -4.21
N LYS A 191 13.27 11.08 -3.16
CA LYS A 191 13.87 9.75 -3.10
C LYS A 191 13.40 8.84 -4.24
N VAL A 192 12.11 8.86 -4.57
CA VAL A 192 11.56 8.08 -5.69
C VAL A 192 12.08 8.61 -7.02
N ARG A 193 12.17 9.94 -7.19
CA ARG A 193 12.75 10.54 -8.40
C ARG A 193 14.22 10.19 -8.56
N ASP A 194 14.98 10.15 -7.47
CA ASP A 194 16.40 9.79 -7.49
C ASP A 194 16.59 8.32 -7.84
N LEU A 195 15.80 7.42 -7.24
CA LEU A 195 15.75 6.01 -7.65
C LEU A 195 15.38 5.85 -9.13
N ALA A 196 14.38 6.59 -9.60
CA ALA A 196 13.93 6.50 -10.98
C ALA A 196 15.01 6.97 -11.97
N LYS A 197 15.75 8.03 -11.64
CA LYS A 197 16.88 8.53 -12.44
C LYS A 197 18.03 7.54 -12.52
N SER A 198 18.28 6.77 -11.46
CA SER A 198 19.34 5.75 -11.48
C SER A 198 18.90 4.45 -12.16
N ALA A 199 17.61 4.14 -12.13
CA ALA A 199 17.09 2.84 -12.56
C ALA A 199 16.48 2.84 -13.97
N ILE A 200 16.09 3.99 -14.52
CA ILE A 200 15.25 4.07 -15.73
C ILE A 200 15.76 5.15 -16.67
N HIS A 201 16.00 4.81 -17.94
CA HIS A 201 16.51 5.73 -18.94
C HIS A 201 15.39 6.29 -19.82
N ASN A 202 15.25 7.62 -19.89
CA ASN A 202 14.23 8.32 -20.68
C ASN A 202 12.79 7.78 -20.51
N PRO A 203 12.26 7.69 -19.27
CA PRO A 203 10.94 7.13 -19.02
C PRO A 203 9.81 8.03 -19.54
N PHE A 204 8.73 7.40 -19.98
CA PHE A 204 7.45 8.10 -20.10
C PHE A 204 6.88 8.36 -18.70
N GLU A 205 6.57 9.61 -18.37
CA GLU A 205 6.01 9.97 -17.06
C GLU A 205 4.49 10.11 -17.13
N ILE A 206 3.79 9.32 -16.31
CA ILE A 206 2.36 9.46 -16.05
C ILE A 206 2.19 9.94 -14.62
N SER A 207 1.64 11.14 -14.45
CA SER A 207 1.21 11.64 -13.14
C SER A 207 -0.29 11.83 -13.15
N ILE A 208 -1.00 10.89 -12.52
CA ILE A 208 -2.42 11.08 -12.24
C ILE A 208 -2.48 11.80 -10.90
N ALA A 209 -2.53 13.13 -11.00
CA ALA A 209 -2.92 13.95 -9.86
C ALA A 209 -4.19 13.33 -9.27
N ALA A 210 -4.20 13.16 -7.95
CA ALA A 210 -5.46 13.03 -7.26
C ALA A 210 -6.33 14.17 -7.81
N LYS A 211 -7.48 13.86 -8.43
CA LYS A 211 -8.52 14.89 -8.57
C LYS A 211 -8.52 15.59 -7.22
N GLN A 212 -8.21 16.90 -7.16
CA GLN A 212 -8.24 17.72 -5.94
C GLN A 212 -9.25 17.09 -5.02
N ALA A 213 -8.78 16.38 -3.99
CA ALA A 213 -9.48 15.26 -3.35
C ALA A 213 -10.97 15.34 -3.68
N SER A 214 -11.45 14.68 -4.76
CA SER A 214 -12.84 14.90 -5.20
C SER A 214 -13.67 14.59 -3.99
N LYS A 215 -14.19 15.64 -3.29
CA LYS A 215 -14.41 15.66 -1.84
C LYS A 215 -14.47 14.24 -1.34
N SER A 216 -13.35 13.70 -0.82
CA SER A 216 -13.34 12.28 -0.45
C SER A 216 -14.62 12.06 0.32
N ASN A 217 -15.44 11.06 -0.01
CA ASN A 217 -16.65 10.74 0.76
C ASN A 217 -16.32 10.31 2.21
N ILE A 218 -15.08 10.51 2.62
CA ILE A 218 -14.54 10.42 3.96
C ILE A 218 -14.78 11.74 4.67
N GLU A 219 -15.70 11.72 5.63
CA GLU A 219 -15.84 12.77 6.63
C GLU A 219 -14.68 12.66 7.62
N GLN A 220 -13.93 13.75 7.82
CA GLN A 220 -12.70 13.76 8.60
C GLN A 220 -12.79 14.78 9.72
N TRP A 221 -12.54 14.32 10.95
CA TRP A 221 -12.47 15.22 12.09
C TRP A 221 -11.49 14.71 13.14
N ILE A 222 -11.12 15.61 14.04
CA ILE A 222 -10.28 15.33 15.19
C ILE A 222 -11.08 15.48 16.47
N ILE A 223 -10.73 14.67 17.47
CA ILE A 223 -11.18 14.84 18.84
C ILE A 223 -9.93 15.07 19.69
N THR A 224 -9.86 16.25 20.31
CA THR A 224 -8.76 16.58 21.21
C THR A 224 -8.98 15.94 22.56
N VAL A 225 -7.99 15.23 23.07
CA VAL A 225 -8.11 14.42 24.29
C VAL A 225 -6.74 14.23 24.94
N ASP A 226 -6.71 14.14 26.27
CA ASP A 226 -5.47 13.79 26.97
C ASP A 226 -5.05 12.34 26.67
N LYS A 227 -3.73 12.10 26.62
CA LYS A 227 -3.16 10.82 26.16
C LYS A 227 -3.63 9.62 26.98
N ASP A 228 -3.80 9.79 28.28
CA ASP A 228 -4.30 8.79 29.23
C ASP A 228 -5.80 8.51 29.06
N GLN A 229 -6.56 9.46 28.51
CA GLN A 229 -8.01 9.36 28.31
C GLN A 229 -8.41 8.76 26.96
N LYS A 230 -7.49 8.66 25.98
CA LYS A 230 -7.78 8.12 24.63
C LYS A 230 -8.50 6.77 24.63
N SER A 231 -8.08 5.83 25.49
CA SER A 231 -8.71 4.49 25.56
C SER A 231 -10.16 4.54 26.07
N ALA A 232 -10.43 5.42 27.03
CA ALA A 232 -11.75 5.61 27.60
C ALA A 232 -12.66 6.33 26.58
N LEU A 233 -12.15 7.37 25.91
CA LEU A 233 -12.84 8.07 24.83
C LEU A 233 -13.22 7.12 23.69
N LEU A 234 -12.27 6.31 23.21
CA LEU A 234 -12.54 5.35 22.13
C LEU A 234 -13.67 4.37 22.54
N SER A 235 -13.63 3.88 23.77
CA SER A 235 -14.65 2.95 24.28
C SER A 235 -16.03 3.60 24.38
N HIS A 236 -16.07 4.87 24.82
CA HIS A 236 -17.29 5.66 24.90
C HIS A 236 -17.88 5.88 23.50
N LEU A 237 -17.07 6.33 22.54
CA LEU A 237 -17.49 6.53 21.16
C LEU A 237 -18.02 5.26 20.49
N ILE A 238 -17.36 4.12 20.70
CA ILE A 238 -17.80 2.81 20.18
C ILE A 238 -19.19 2.46 20.70
N LYS A 239 -19.43 2.64 22.00
CA LYS A 239 -20.67 2.23 22.65
C LYS A 239 -21.83 3.17 22.36
N GLU A 240 -21.62 4.46 22.52
CA GLU A 240 -22.67 5.48 22.38
C GLU A 240 -23.19 5.54 20.95
N ASN A 241 -22.29 5.49 19.97
CA ASN A 241 -22.64 5.56 18.56
C ASN A 241 -22.85 4.18 17.92
N GLN A 242 -22.82 3.11 18.72
CA GLN A 242 -22.98 1.71 18.28
C GLN A 242 -22.14 1.40 17.03
N TRP A 243 -20.84 1.75 17.09
CA TRP A 243 -19.97 1.64 15.93
C TRP A 243 -19.90 0.21 15.42
N ASP A 244 -20.05 0.07 14.11
CA ASP A 244 -19.81 -1.20 13.44
C ASP A 244 -18.33 -1.36 13.07
N GLN A 245 -18.03 -2.05 11.97
CA GLN A 245 -16.67 -2.43 11.63
C GLN A 245 -15.69 -1.25 11.56
N THR A 246 -14.67 -1.25 12.41
CA THR A 246 -13.72 -0.14 12.55
C THR A 246 -12.28 -0.63 12.56
N LEU A 247 -11.45 -0.01 11.72
CA LEU A 247 -10.00 -0.20 11.73
C LEU A 247 -9.34 0.91 12.58
N ILE A 248 -8.66 0.50 13.65
CA ILE A 248 -8.06 1.40 14.64
C ILE A 248 -6.53 1.34 14.47
N PHE A 249 -5.93 2.45 14.06
CA PHE A 249 -4.49 2.58 13.90
C PHE A 249 -3.81 3.06 15.17
N ILE A 250 -2.79 2.31 15.60
CA ILE A 250 -1.96 2.60 16.78
C ILE A 250 -0.48 2.51 16.43
N GLU A 251 0.39 3.19 17.17
CA GLU A 251 1.81 3.29 16.78
C GLU A 251 2.60 2.00 17.03
N THR A 252 2.41 1.36 18.20
CA THR A 252 3.30 0.28 18.67
C THR A 252 2.56 -1.04 18.91
N LYS A 253 3.28 -2.16 18.79
CA LYS A 253 2.76 -3.52 19.06
C LYS A 253 2.28 -3.66 20.51
N HIS A 254 3.08 -3.18 21.45
CA HIS A 254 2.72 -3.17 22.88
C HIS A 254 1.50 -2.28 23.14
N GLY A 255 1.42 -1.12 22.47
CA GLY A 255 0.25 -0.25 22.51
C GLY A 255 -1.01 -0.97 22.01
N ALA A 256 -0.93 -1.71 20.90
CA ALA A 256 -2.05 -2.47 20.36
C ALA A 256 -2.56 -3.53 21.35
N ALA A 257 -1.67 -4.34 21.91
CA ALA A 257 -2.04 -5.34 22.91
C ALA A 257 -2.65 -4.71 24.17
N LYS A 258 -2.08 -3.60 24.64
CA LYS A 258 -2.61 -2.84 25.78
C LYS A 258 -4.02 -2.30 25.48
N LEU A 259 -4.23 -1.72 24.31
CA LEU A 259 -5.52 -1.16 23.93
C LEU A 259 -6.59 -2.25 23.82
N VAL A 260 -6.28 -3.39 23.21
CA VAL A 260 -7.19 -4.55 23.15
C VAL A 260 -7.63 -4.99 24.55
N SER A 261 -6.69 -5.17 25.49
CA SER A 261 -7.03 -5.54 26.87
C SER A 261 -7.87 -4.46 27.58
N GLN A 262 -7.62 -3.17 27.28
CA GLN A 262 -8.41 -2.07 27.82
C GLN A 262 -9.84 -2.01 27.25
N LEU A 263 -10.03 -2.38 25.98
CA LEU A 263 -11.34 -2.49 25.34
C LEU A 263 -12.12 -3.69 25.87
N GLU A 264 -11.44 -4.84 26.02
CA GLU A 264 -12.01 -6.08 26.55
C GLU A 264 -12.57 -5.88 27.96
N LYS A 265 -11.83 -5.22 28.86
CA LYS A 265 -12.29 -4.86 30.22
C LYS A 265 -13.56 -3.99 30.23
N ARG A 266 -13.89 -3.36 29.10
CA ARG A 266 -15.09 -2.55 28.92
C ARG A 266 -16.15 -3.28 28.09
N GLY A 267 -15.99 -4.58 27.83
CA GLY A 267 -16.95 -5.39 27.07
C GLY A 267 -16.89 -5.15 25.55
N ILE A 268 -15.77 -4.66 25.02
CA ILE A 268 -15.57 -4.43 23.59
C ILE A 268 -14.58 -5.46 23.08
N VAL A 269 -15.04 -6.37 22.21
CA VAL A 269 -14.20 -7.41 21.61
C VAL A 269 -13.42 -6.84 20.44
N ALA A 270 -12.10 -6.78 20.56
CA ALA A 270 -11.20 -6.27 19.54
C ALA A 270 -9.99 -7.19 19.38
N GLU A 271 -9.39 -7.20 18.18
CA GLU A 271 -8.20 -8.02 17.90
C GLU A 271 -6.99 -7.16 17.51
N ALA A 272 -5.80 -7.62 17.90
CA ALA A 272 -4.54 -6.92 17.62
C ALA A 272 -3.86 -7.49 16.36
N PHE A 273 -3.65 -6.63 15.37
CA PHE A 273 -3.01 -6.94 14.10
C PHE A 273 -1.63 -6.27 13.98
N HIS A 274 -0.56 -7.05 14.09
CA HIS A 274 0.80 -6.52 13.99
C HIS A 274 1.84 -7.60 13.66
N SER A 275 3.05 -7.21 13.26
CA SER A 275 4.14 -8.14 12.88
C SER A 275 4.71 -9.01 14.01
N GLY A 276 4.26 -8.85 15.26
CA GLY A 276 4.54 -9.81 16.34
C GLY A 276 3.62 -11.04 16.38
N ARG A 277 2.54 -11.07 15.58
CA ARG A 277 1.69 -12.26 15.42
C ARG A 277 2.29 -13.16 14.35
N SER A 278 2.07 -14.48 14.46
CA SER A 278 2.43 -15.40 13.38
C SER A 278 1.63 -15.04 12.13
N GLN A 279 2.18 -15.38 10.96
CA GLN A 279 1.49 -15.03 9.73
C GLN A 279 0.12 -15.70 9.62
N ALA A 280 0.02 -17.01 9.88
CA ALA A 280 -1.25 -17.73 9.77
C ALA A 280 -2.36 -17.05 10.60
N VAL A 281 -1.99 -16.53 11.79
CA VAL A 281 -2.91 -15.74 12.62
C VAL A 281 -3.27 -14.41 11.96
N ARG A 282 -2.31 -13.71 11.33
CA ARG A 282 -2.61 -12.46 10.60
C ARG A 282 -3.55 -12.70 9.42
N GLU A 283 -3.32 -13.75 8.64
CA GLU A 283 -4.18 -14.11 7.50
C GLU A 283 -5.60 -14.45 7.99
N GLN A 284 -5.73 -15.27 9.03
CA GLN A 284 -7.03 -15.59 9.63
C GLN A 284 -7.75 -14.37 10.21
N LEU A 285 -7.07 -13.54 11.00
CA LEU A 285 -7.64 -12.31 11.57
C LEU A 285 -8.14 -11.36 10.48
N LEU A 286 -7.42 -11.30 9.36
CA LEU A 286 -7.81 -10.48 8.23
C LEU A 286 -9.07 -11.02 7.57
N GLU A 287 -9.16 -12.33 7.33
CA GLU A 287 -10.35 -12.96 6.78
C GLU A 287 -11.57 -12.78 7.70
N ASP A 288 -11.40 -13.01 9.00
CA ASP A 288 -12.46 -12.85 9.99
C ASP A 288 -12.91 -11.39 10.13
N PHE A 289 -11.99 -10.44 9.98
CA PHE A 289 -12.34 -9.03 9.87
C PHE A 289 -13.14 -8.78 8.59
N LYS A 290 -12.65 -9.17 7.40
CA LYS A 290 -13.38 -8.99 6.13
C LYS A 290 -14.78 -9.61 6.14
N ALA A 291 -14.95 -10.75 6.81
CA ALA A 291 -16.22 -11.44 6.97
C ALA A 291 -17.15 -10.82 8.04
N GLY A 292 -16.72 -9.76 8.74
CA GLY A 292 -17.49 -9.09 9.79
C GLY A 292 -17.55 -9.85 11.12
N LYS A 293 -16.82 -10.95 11.29
CA LYS A 293 -16.74 -11.70 12.56
C LYS A 293 -15.98 -10.92 13.63
N ILE A 294 -14.99 -10.13 13.21
CA ILE A 294 -14.28 -9.17 14.06
C ILE A 294 -14.77 -7.76 13.70
N LYS A 295 -15.33 -7.05 14.67
CA LYS A 295 -15.79 -5.66 14.46
C LYS A 295 -14.67 -4.65 14.60
N TYR A 296 -13.73 -4.84 15.54
CA TYR A 296 -12.70 -3.84 15.83
C TYR A 296 -11.32 -4.46 15.66
N LEU A 297 -10.56 -3.95 14.69
CA LEU A 297 -9.19 -4.39 14.43
C LEU A 297 -8.21 -3.29 14.82
N VAL A 298 -7.35 -3.56 15.80
CA VAL A 298 -6.32 -2.64 16.27
C VAL A 298 -5.00 -2.97 15.57
N SER A 299 -4.58 -2.14 14.62
CA SER A 299 -3.41 -2.40 13.79
C SER A 299 -2.30 -1.36 13.94
N THR A 300 -1.05 -1.82 13.85
CA THR A 300 0.06 -0.90 13.61
C THR A 300 0.08 -0.42 12.16
N GLY A 301 0.57 0.80 11.93
CA GLY A 301 0.66 1.40 10.59
C GLY A 301 1.40 0.51 9.59
N VAL A 302 2.51 -0.10 10.00
CA VAL A 302 3.30 -0.99 9.14
C VAL A 302 2.54 -2.26 8.75
N ALA A 303 1.77 -2.83 9.68
CA ALA A 303 1.06 -4.08 9.45
C ALA A 303 -0.19 -3.88 8.57
N ALA A 304 -0.86 -2.73 8.68
CA ALA A 304 -2.07 -2.43 7.90
C ALA A 304 -1.80 -1.87 6.48
N ARG A 305 -0.56 -1.42 6.20
CA ARG A 305 -0.18 -1.04 4.84
C ARG A 305 -0.11 -2.30 3.96
N GLY A 306 -0.77 -2.31 2.81
CA GLY A 306 -0.84 -3.48 1.90
C GLY A 306 -1.91 -4.50 2.28
N ILE A 307 -2.71 -4.24 3.32
CA ILE A 307 -3.93 -5.02 3.53
C ILE A 307 -5.00 -4.51 2.57
N ASP A 308 -5.50 -5.40 1.70
CA ASP A 308 -6.69 -5.17 0.88
C ASP A 308 -7.97 -5.25 1.72
N ILE A 309 -8.14 -4.30 2.64
CA ILE A 309 -9.44 -3.99 3.24
C ILE A 309 -9.86 -2.65 2.67
N GLU A 310 -10.81 -2.70 1.74
CA GLU A 310 -11.39 -1.53 1.11
C GLU A 310 -12.85 -1.38 1.54
N ALA A 311 -13.37 -0.16 1.47
CA ALA A 311 -14.76 0.19 1.79
C ALA A 311 -15.21 -0.02 3.24
N LEU A 312 -14.30 0.15 4.23
CA LEU A 312 -14.73 0.20 5.63
C LEU A 312 -15.63 1.40 5.90
N PRO A 313 -16.61 1.30 6.81
CA PRO A 313 -17.39 2.45 7.21
C PRO A 313 -16.56 3.44 8.05
N ARG A 314 -15.56 2.96 8.80
CA ARG A 314 -14.80 3.81 9.73
C ARG A 314 -13.32 3.43 9.89
N VAL A 315 -12.51 4.47 9.96
CA VAL A 315 -11.10 4.42 10.36
C VAL A 315 -10.87 5.32 11.56
N VAL A 316 -10.12 4.85 12.55
CA VAL A 316 -9.72 5.64 13.72
C VAL A 316 -8.20 5.70 13.81
N ASN A 317 -7.64 6.91 13.76
CA ASN A 317 -6.26 7.14 14.17
C ASN A 317 -6.22 7.32 15.69
N TYR A 318 -6.03 6.22 16.43
CA TYR A 318 -5.82 6.28 17.88
C TYR A 318 -4.53 7.04 18.19
N ASP A 319 -3.48 6.75 17.44
CA ASP A 319 -2.26 7.55 17.38
C ASP A 319 -2.11 8.21 16.01
N LEU A 320 -1.83 9.52 16.03
CA LEU A 320 -1.62 10.34 14.84
C LEU A 320 -0.38 9.86 14.08
N PRO A 321 -0.49 9.55 12.76
CA PRO A 321 0.64 9.04 11.99
C PRO A 321 1.78 10.03 11.83
N PHE A 322 2.97 9.48 11.57
CA PHE A 322 4.13 10.20 11.06
C PHE A 322 4.94 9.26 10.14
N PRO A 323 5.33 9.69 8.92
CA PRO A 323 5.14 11.02 8.32
C PRO A 323 3.69 11.31 7.89
N ALA A 324 3.40 12.56 7.50
CA ALA A 324 2.04 13.02 7.17
C ALA A 324 1.39 12.23 6.02
N ASP A 325 2.16 11.73 5.05
CA ASP A 325 1.65 10.90 3.95
C ASP A 325 0.97 9.61 4.45
N GLU A 326 1.40 9.07 5.59
CA GLU A 326 0.76 7.91 6.19
C GLU A 326 -0.70 8.19 6.58
N TYR A 327 -1.05 9.43 6.91
CA TYR A 327 -2.44 9.80 7.19
C TYR A 327 -3.36 9.49 6.01
N VAL A 328 -2.97 9.90 4.80
CA VAL A 328 -3.72 9.66 3.56
C VAL A 328 -3.86 8.16 3.30
N HIS A 329 -2.80 7.37 3.55
CA HIS A 329 -2.83 5.93 3.39
C HIS A 329 -3.76 5.21 4.39
N ARG A 330 -3.86 5.71 5.63
CA ARG A 330 -4.72 5.16 6.67
C ARG A 330 -6.19 5.47 6.39
N ILE A 331 -6.53 6.73 6.13
CA ILE A 331 -7.92 7.12 5.87
C ILE A 331 -8.43 6.55 4.54
N GLY A 332 -7.52 6.30 3.58
CA GLY A 332 -7.87 5.67 2.30
C GLY A 332 -8.43 4.25 2.39
N ARG A 333 -8.56 3.66 3.60
CA ARG A 333 -9.24 2.38 3.86
C ARG A 333 -10.76 2.52 3.99
N THR A 334 -11.27 3.75 4.07
CA THR A 334 -12.70 4.07 4.09
C THR A 334 -13.10 4.94 2.88
N GLY A 335 -14.40 5.06 2.61
CA GLY A 335 -14.94 6.00 1.61
C GLY A 335 -14.58 5.73 0.14
N ARG A 336 -14.37 4.46 -0.26
CA ARG A 336 -14.13 4.06 -1.66
C ARG A 336 -15.43 3.67 -2.39
N ALA A 337 -15.41 3.69 -3.73
CA ALA A 337 -16.50 3.24 -4.60
C ALA A 337 -17.88 3.89 -4.31
N ASN A 338 -17.92 5.21 -4.10
CA ASN A 338 -19.11 6.01 -3.75
C ASN A 338 -19.68 5.81 -2.32
N ALA A 339 -19.13 4.90 -1.52
CA ALA A 339 -19.55 4.75 -0.11
C ALA A 339 -19.13 5.98 0.73
N LYS A 340 -19.95 6.34 1.73
CA LYS A 340 -19.58 7.29 2.78
C LYS A 340 -18.68 6.60 3.79
N GLY A 341 -17.68 7.33 4.28
CA GLY A 341 -16.70 6.83 5.23
C GLY A 341 -16.39 7.88 6.28
N GLU A 342 -15.88 7.44 7.43
CA GLU A 342 -15.47 8.34 8.51
C GLU A 342 -14.03 8.09 8.92
N ALA A 343 -13.26 9.16 9.08
CA ALA A 343 -11.91 9.11 9.62
C ALA A 343 -11.78 10.03 10.84
N ILE A 344 -11.67 9.41 12.01
CA ILE A 344 -11.56 10.09 13.30
C ILE A 344 -10.13 10.03 13.79
N SER A 345 -9.58 11.15 14.27
CA SER A 345 -8.23 11.16 14.85
C SER A 345 -8.22 11.66 16.29
N LEU A 346 -7.61 10.89 17.20
CA LEU A 346 -7.48 11.27 18.61
C LEU A 346 -6.19 12.05 18.83
N VAL A 347 -6.32 13.31 19.22
CA VAL A 347 -5.21 14.27 19.22
C VAL A 347 -4.92 14.75 20.63
N SER A 348 -3.70 14.46 21.09
CA SER A 348 -3.17 15.05 22.31
C SER A 348 -2.30 16.26 21.97
N LYS A 349 -1.99 17.10 22.98
CA LYS A 349 -1.16 18.29 22.80
C LYS A 349 0.21 17.99 22.16
N ASP A 350 0.80 16.85 22.48
CA ASP A 350 2.11 16.43 21.94
C ASP A 350 2.07 16.17 20.42
N ASN A 351 0.87 15.93 19.87
CA ASN A 351 0.68 15.68 18.46
C ASN A 351 0.56 16.97 17.63
N PHE A 352 0.59 18.17 18.23
CA PHE A 352 0.33 19.44 17.54
C PHE A 352 1.21 19.64 16.28
N LYS A 353 2.51 19.33 16.37
CA LYS A 353 3.43 19.46 15.23
C LYS A 353 3.04 18.52 14.07
N ASN A 354 2.70 17.27 14.40
CA ASN A 354 2.31 16.27 13.41
C ASN A 354 0.95 16.61 12.79
N LEU A 355 0.02 17.12 13.60
CA LEU A 355 -1.28 17.61 13.13
C LEU A 355 -1.09 18.73 12.10
N CYS A 356 -0.25 19.74 12.40
CA CYS A 356 0.06 20.79 11.43
C CYS A 356 0.59 20.22 10.12
N MET A 357 1.55 19.28 10.16
CA MET A 357 2.09 18.67 8.94
C MET A 357 1.03 17.92 8.12
N ILE A 358 0.08 17.27 8.79
CA ILE A 358 -1.02 16.56 8.14
C ILE A 358 -2.01 17.55 7.52
N GLU A 359 -2.44 18.57 8.23
CA GLU A 359 -3.35 19.59 7.68
C GLU A 359 -2.70 20.38 6.55
N SER A 360 -1.40 20.71 6.64
CA SER A 360 -0.62 21.24 5.53
C SER A 360 -0.63 20.30 4.32
N ARG A 361 -0.47 18.99 4.55
CA ARG A 361 -0.49 17.97 3.48
C ARG A 361 -1.87 17.83 2.85
N LEU A 362 -2.94 17.96 3.64
CA LEU A 362 -4.33 17.94 3.20
C LEU A 362 -4.78 19.25 2.52
N GLY A 363 -4.06 20.35 2.77
CA GLY A 363 -4.39 21.69 2.27
C GLY A 363 -5.57 22.36 2.99
N HIS A 364 -6.05 21.80 4.10
CA HIS A 364 -7.15 22.34 4.90
C HIS A 364 -7.05 21.88 6.36
N LEU A 365 -7.71 22.61 7.27
CA LEU A 365 -7.81 22.25 8.68
C LEU A 365 -8.90 21.18 8.88
N LEU A 366 -8.64 20.23 9.75
CA LEU A 366 -9.61 19.21 10.14
C LEU A 366 -10.61 19.81 11.13
N GLU A 367 -11.88 19.41 10.99
CA GLU A 367 -12.93 19.80 11.94
C GLU A 367 -12.57 19.31 13.34
N ARG A 368 -12.75 20.16 14.36
CA ARG A 368 -12.54 19.79 15.76
C ARG A 368 -13.87 19.51 16.41
N ARG A 369 -14.04 18.29 16.93
CA ARG A 369 -15.20 17.91 17.73
C ARG A 369 -14.77 17.69 19.17
N GLU A 370 -15.59 18.18 20.09
CA GLU A 370 -15.44 17.95 21.51
C GLU A 370 -16.42 16.87 21.95
N VAL A 371 -16.02 16.10 22.97
CA VAL A 371 -16.87 15.08 23.57
C VAL A 371 -16.93 15.39 25.05
N GLU A 372 -18.15 15.50 25.56
CA GLU A 372 -18.40 15.83 26.96
C GLU A 372 -17.69 14.82 27.88
N GLY A 373 -17.04 15.32 28.94
CA GLY A 373 -16.25 14.48 29.86
C GLY A 373 -14.85 14.10 29.37
N PHE A 374 -14.46 14.46 28.15
CA PHE A 374 -13.13 14.16 27.57
C PHE A 374 -12.32 15.39 27.16
N THR A 375 -12.74 16.59 27.56
CA THR A 375 -12.02 17.84 27.30
C THR A 375 -10.60 17.77 27.88
N PRO A 376 -9.55 18.03 27.07
CA PRO A 376 -8.18 17.90 27.53
C PRO A 376 -7.83 18.99 28.54
N LYS A 377 -7.06 18.63 29.59
CA LYS A 377 -6.55 19.58 30.59
C LYS A 377 -5.68 20.66 29.95
N LYS A 378 -4.95 20.31 28.88
CA LYS A 378 -4.15 21.25 28.09
C LYS A 378 -4.70 21.29 26.68
N ALA A 379 -5.29 22.43 26.31
CA ALA A 379 -5.81 22.65 24.97
C ALA A 379 -4.74 22.39 23.89
N VAL A 380 -5.16 21.71 22.83
CA VAL A 380 -4.37 21.56 21.60
C VAL A 380 -4.53 22.86 20.81
N PRO A 381 -3.44 23.62 20.53
CA PRO A 381 -3.57 24.89 19.81
C PRO A 381 -4.23 24.71 18.45
N ILE A 382 -4.87 25.76 17.93
CA ILE A 382 -5.39 25.76 16.55
C ILE A 382 -4.19 25.72 15.60
N SER A 383 -4.22 24.79 14.66
CA SER A 383 -3.12 24.57 13.71
C SER A 383 -3.08 25.67 12.65
N ILE A 384 -1.92 25.81 12.01
CA ILE A 384 -1.70 26.78 10.93
C ILE A 384 -1.14 26.02 9.74
N LEU A 385 -1.75 26.16 8.57
CA LEU A 385 -1.36 25.42 7.35
C LEU A 385 0.08 25.67 6.89
N ASN A 386 0.70 26.78 7.32
CA ASN A 386 2.10 27.13 7.03
C ASN A 386 2.99 26.99 8.27
N TYR A 387 2.76 26.00 9.13
CA TYR A 387 3.56 25.82 10.33
C TYR A 387 5.01 25.45 10.01
N VAL A 388 5.92 26.42 10.17
CA VAL A 388 7.37 26.19 10.18
C VAL A 388 7.84 26.05 11.63
N PRO A 389 8.47 24.93 12.03
CA PRO A 389 9.05 24.76 13.35
C PRO A 389 10.05 25.90 13.67
N LYS A 390 10.09 26.39 14.91
CA LYS A 390 10.97 27.51 15.31
C LYS A 390 12.43 27.35 14.88
N HIS A 391 12.99 26.14 14.97
CA HIS A 391 14.38 25.86 14.58
C HIS A 391 14.64 26.00 13.06
N LYS A 392 13.62 25.88 12.21
CA LYS A 392 13.73 26.09 10.76
C LYS A 392 13.49 27.54 10.33
N ARG A 393 12.90 28.37 11.18
CA ARG A 393 12.68 29.81 10.88
C ARG A 393 13.98 30.61 10.88
N ASN A 394 15.01 30.16 11.61
CA ASN A 394 16.29 30.87 11.72
C ASN A 394 17.29 30.58 10.56
N ASN A 395 16.91 29.73 9.59
CA ASN A 395 17.77 29.34 8.47
C ASN A 395 17.24 29.81 7.09
N GLN A 396 16.29 30.75 7.05
CA GLN A 396 15.91 31.41 5.80
C GLN A 396 16.70 32.73 5.70
N PRO A 397 17.51 32.94 4.64
CA PRO A 397 18.03 34.27 4.33
C PRO A 397 16.86 35.22 4.05
N GLU A 398 17.00 36.48 4.46
CA GLU A 398 16.04 37.56 4.16
C GLU A 398 15.76 37.73 2.66
#